data_AF-A0AAV4ED59-F1
#
_entry.id   AF-A0AAV4ED59-F1
#
_cell.length_a   1.000
_cell.length_b   1.000
_cell.length_c   1.000
_cell.angle_alpha   90.00
_cell.angle_beta   90.00
_cell.angle_gamma   90.00
#
_symmetry.space_group_name_H-M   'P 1'
#
loop_
_entity.id
_entity.type
_entity.pdbx_description
1 polymer ?
#
loop_
_entity_poly.entity_id
_entity_poly.type
_entity_poly.pdbx_seq_one_letter_code
_entity_poly.pdbx_strand_id
1 'polypeptide(L)'
;MLDTSAIAASVEFRMKHPGNSLSSTKRRAEFMRRVGKDLMMFQMQRRFQGLIKASRPLRDIMRACLVDMGLPIEEGPARDAEAKKRGRCGLCHWKANKKGTTKCHKRCNFSCKDHVAKTVVLCNNCDALS
;
A
#
# COMPACT_ATOMS: atom_id res chain seq x y z
N MET A 1 -28.72 -16.08 2.57
CA MET A 1 -28.89 -16.01 1.10
C MET A 1 -27.57 -16.03 0.34
N LEU A 2 -26.49 -15.40 0.81
CA LEU A 2 -25.20 -15.44 0.11
C LEU A 2 -24.58 -16.85 0.06
N ASP A 3 -24.66 -17.63 1.15
CA ASP A 3 -24.08 -18.97 1.19
C ASP A 3 -24.76 -19.95 0.24
N THR A 4 -26.09 -19.90 0.15
CA THR A 4 -26.89 -20.75 -0.74
C THR A 4 -26.58 -20.43 -2.21
N SER A 5 -26.48 -19.15 -2.56
CA SER A 5 -26.13 -18.72 -3.92
C SER A 5 -24.68 -19.06 -4.28
N ALA A 6 -23.74 -18.91 -3.34
CA ALA A 6 -22.34 -19.30 -3.56
C ALA A 6 -22.18 -20.81 -3.77
N ILE A 7 -22.94 -21.63 -3.02
CA ILE A 7 -22.96 -23.08 -3.21
C ILE A 7 -23.52 -23.43 -4.59
N ALA A 8 -24.68 -22.88 -4.97
CA ALA A 8 -25.29 -23.12 -6.27
C ALA A 8 -24.37 -22.74 -7.44
N ALA A 9 -23.79 -21.52 -7.41
CA ALA A 9 -22.84 -21.06 -8.41
C ALA A 9 -21.58 -21.93 -8.48
N SER A 10 -21.11 -22.46 -7.33
CA SER A 10 -19.95 -23.38 -7.30
C SER A 10 -20.25 -24.73 -7.97
N VAL A 11 -21.50 -25.21 -7.90
CA VAL A 11 -21.93 -26.44 -8.56
C VAL A 11 -21.98 -26.23 -10.07
N GLU A 12 -22.58 -25.12 -10.53
CA GLU A 12 -22.59 -24.77 -11.96
C GLU A 12 -21.19 -24.59 -12.54
N PHE A 13 -20.31 -23.90 -11.81
CA PHE A 13 -18.91 -23.72 -12.20
C PHE A 13 -18.21 -25.07 -12.39
N ARG A 14 -18.45 -26.03 -11.48
CA ARG A 14 -17.87 -27.38 -11.60
C ARG A 14 -18.41 -28.15 -12.79
N MET A 15 -19.69 -27.99 -13.12
CA MET A 15 -20.27 -28.62 -14.31
C MET A 15 -19.63 -28.09 -15.61
N LYS A 16 -19.29 -26.80 -15.64
CA LYS A 16 -18.60 -26.17 -16.79
C LYS A 16 -17.10 -26.50 -16.86
N HIS A 17 -16.50 -27.01 -15.78
CA HIS A 17 -15.08 -27.35 -15.69
C HIS A 17 -14.83 -28.76 -15.10
N PRO A 18 -15.25 -29.83 -15.79
CA PRO A 18 -15.27 -31.20 -15.26
C PRO A 18 -13.88 -31.81 -15.05
N GLY A 19 -12.83 -31.31 -15.71
CA GLY A 19 -11.46 -31.85 -15.66
C GLY A 19 -10.60 -31.41 -14.46
N ASN A 20 -11.17 -30.71 -13.47
CA ASN A 20 -10.39 -30.16 -12.36
C ASN A 20 -10.12 -31.24 -11.29
N SER A 21 -8.87 -31.73 -11.21
CA SER A 21 -8.39 -32.85 -10.36
C SER A 21 -8.29 -32.53 -8.86
N LEU A 22 -8.68 -31.32 -8.46
CA LEU A 22 -8.65 -30.88 -7.07
C LEU A 22 -9.70 -31.60 -6.20
N SER A 23 -9.40 -31.80 -4.92
CA SER A 23 -10.40 -32.28 -3.95
C SER A 23 -11.60 -31.31 -3.87
N SER A 24 -12.76 -31.79 -3.43
CA SER A 24 -14.00 -30.98 -3.32
C SER A 24 -13.78 -29.68 -2.54
N THR A 25 -13.06 -29.75 -1.42
CA THR A 25 -12.72 -28.59 -0.58
C THR A 25 -11.80 -27.61 -1.31
N LYS A 26 -10.74 -28.10 -1.98
CA LYS A 26 -9.81 -27.25 -2.75
C LYS A 26 -10.49 -26.58 -3.94
N ARG A 27 -11.44 -27.27 -4.59
CA ARG A 27 -12.25 -26.69 -5.68
C ARG A 27 -13.14 -25.56 -5.20
N ARG A 28 -13.82 -25.73 -4.06
CA ARG A 28 -14.64 -24.66 -3.47
C ARG A 28 -13.78 -23.44 -3.10
N ALA A 29 -12.62 -23.67 -2.51
CA ALA A 29 -11.68 -22.59 -2.17
C ALA A 29 -11.20 -21.84 -3.43
N GLU A 30 -10.87 -22.56 -4.50
CA GLU A 30 -10.46 -21.95 -5.78
C GLU A 30 -11.60 -21.15 -6.43
N PHE A 31 -12.82 -21.69 -6.43
CA PHE A 31 -14.01 -20.98 -6.90
C PHE A 31 -14.20 -19.66 -6.13
N MET A 32 -14.18 -19.72 -4.80
CA MET A 32 -14.33 -18.52 -3.95
C MET A 32 -13.21 -17.50 -4.19
N ARG A 33 -11.97 -17.97 -4.42
CA ARG A 33 -10.83 -17.11 -4.75
C ARG A 33 -11.06 -16.38 -6.07
N ARG A 34 -11.53 -17.09 -7.11
CA ARG A 34 -11.85 -16.50 -8.42
C ARG A 34 -12.97 -15.48 -8.33
N VAL A 35 -14.10 -15.86 -7.75
CA VAL A 35 -15.25 -14.96 -7.55
C VAL A 35 -14.85 -13.73 -6.73
N GLY A 36 -14.06 -13.92 -5.67
CA GLY A 36 -13.55 -12.82 -4.86
C GLY A 36 -12.68 -11.85 -5.67
N LYS A 37 -11.80 -12.34 -6.53
CA LYS A 37 -11.00 -11.51 -7.45
C LYS A 37 -11.90 -10.73 -8.40
N ASP A 38 -12.82 -11.40 -9.10
CA ASP A 38 -13.68 -10.78 -10.11
C ASP A 38 -14.56 -9.68 -9.52
N LEU A 39 -15.15 -9.92 -8.33
CA LEU A 39 -15.98 -8.93 -7.64
C LEU A 39 -15.17 -7.71 -7.17
N MET A 40 -13.93 -7.92 -6.74
CA MET A 40 -13.09 -6.85 -6.17
C MET A 40 -12.29 -6.08 -7.22
N MET A 41 -12.09 -6.64 -8.41
CA MET A 41 -11.25 -6.09 -9.46
C MET A 41 -11.59 -4.63 -9.79
N PHE A 42 -12.86 -4.35 -10.09
CA PHE A 42 -13.33 -3.01 -10.44
C PHE A 42 -13.09 -1.99 -9.31
N GLN A 43 -13.39 -2.38 -8.07
CA GLN A 43 -13.22 -1.52 -6.90
C GLN A 43 -11.74 -1.27 -6.57
N MET A 44 -10.89 -2.29 -6.74
CA MET A 44 -9.44 -2.15 -6.57
C MET A 44 -8.84 -1.21 -7.60
N GLN A 45 -9.22 -1.33 -8.88
CA GLN A 45 -8.78 -0.41 -9.94
C GLN A 45 -9.14 1.04 -9.63
N ARG A 46 -10.39 1.30 -9.24
CA ARG A 46 -10.84 2.66 -8.88
C ARG A 46 -10.04 3.26 -7.72
N ARG A 47 -9.75 2.45 -6.69
CA ARG A 47 -8.95 2.89 -5.53
C ARG A 47 -7.49 3.12 -5.93
N PHE A 48 -6.94 2.28 -6.80
CA PHE A 48 -5.55 2.39 -7.25
C PHE A 48 -5.33 3.62 -8.14
N GLN A 49 -6.25 3.90 -9.07
CA GLN A 49 -6.24 5.09 -9.95
C GLN A 49 -6.42 6.42 -9.19
N GLY A 50 -6.58 6.38 -7.87
CA GLY A 50 -6.61 7.58 -7.04
C GLY A 50 -7.99 8.25 -6.97
N LEU A 51 -9.05 7.62 -7.52
CA LEU A 51 -10.44 8.08 -7.34
C LEU A 51 -10.86 8.03 -5.86
N ILE A 52 -10.18 7.22 -5.05
CA ILE A 52 -10.36 7.13 -3.59
C ILE A 52 -8.98 7.19 -2.94
N LYS A 53 -8.82 8.03 -1.90
CA LYS A 53 -7.55 8.17 -1.17
C LYS A 53 -7.22 6.87 -0.43
N ALA A 54 -6.17 6.17 -0.88
CA ALA A 54 -5.57 5.03 -0.19
C ALA A 54 -4.22 5.42 0.44
N SER A 55 -3.88 4.79 1.57
CA SER A 55 -2.56 4.92 2.19
C SER A 55 -1.47 4.31 1.28
N ARG A 56 -0.21 4.71 1.46
CA ARG A 56 0.90 4.18 0.66
C ARG A 56 1.04 2.64 0.77
N PRO A 57 1.03 2.03 1.98
CA PRO A 57 1.10 0.57 2.09
C PRO A 57 -0.07 -0.15 1.40
N LEU A 58 -1.27 0.43 1.47
CA LEU A 58 -2.44 -0.14 0.82
C LEU A 58 -2.33 -0.08 -0.72
N ARG A 59 -1.74 0.98 -1.27
CA ARG A 59 -1.46 1.07 -2.71
C ARG A 59 -0.42 0.07 -3.18
N ASP A 60 0.59 -0.22 -2.36
CA ASP A 60 1.61 -1.22 -2.69
C ASP A 60 1.00 -2.64 -2.73
N ILE A 61 0.11 -2.95 -1.77
CA ILE A 61 -0.67 -4.21 -1.78
C ILE A 61 -1.60 -4.29 -3.00
N MET A 62 -2.35 -3.21 -3.27
CA MET A 62 -3.25 -3.16 -4.44
C MET A 62 -2.48 -3.33 -5.75
N ARG A 63 -1.29 -2.74 -5.87
CA ARG A 63 -0.39 -2.93 -7.01
C ARG A 63 -0.07 -4.42 -7.19
N ALA A 64 0.38 -5.09 -6.14
CA ALA A 64 0.70 -6.52 -6.20
C ALA A 64 -0.50 -7.37 -6.61
N CYS A 65 -1.69 -7.08 -6.09
CA CYS A 65 -2.92 -7.78 -6.49
C CYS A 65 -3.29 -7.53 -7.97
N LEU A 66 -3.16 -6.30 -8.47
CA LEU A 66 -3.45 -5.97 -9.87
C LEU A 66 -2.46 -6.66 -10.85
N VAL A 67 -1.18 -6.76 -10.46
CA VAL A 67 -0.17 -7.53 -11.22
C VAL A 67 -0.55 -9.02 -11.26
N ASP A 68 -0.88 -9.62 -10.12
CA ASP A 68 -1.28 -11.03 -10.03
C ASP A 68 -2.55 -11.33 -10.85
N MET A 69 -3.40 -10.33 -11.06
CA MET A 69 -4.60 -10.41 -11.91
C MET A 69 -4.31 -10.12 -13.40
N GLY A 70 -3.07 -9.81 -13.78
CA GLY A 70 -2.68 -9.53 -15.17
C GLY A 70 -3.23 -8.22 -15.73
N LEU A 71 -3.60 -7.27 -14.86
CA LEU A 71 -4.23 -6.03 -15.29
C LEU A 71 -3.17 -4.95 -15.60
N PRO A 72 -3.38 -4.14 -16.65
CA PRO A 72 -2.49 -3.02 -16.94
C PRO A 72 -2.53 -2.00 -15.82
N ILE A 73 -1.36 -1.71 -15.26
CA ILE A 73 -1.17 -0.71 -14.21
C ILE A 73 -0.80 0.60 -14.91
N GLU A 74 -1.82 1.38 -15.26
CA GLU A 74 -1.62 2.78 -15.61
C GLU A 74 -1.21 3.52 -14.33
N GLU A 75 0.10 3.75 -14.16
CA GLU A 75 0.58 4.61 -13.10
C GLU A 75 0.04 6.02 -13.37
N GLY A 76 -1.02 6.42 -12.65
CA GLY A 76 -1.46 7.80 -12.64
C GLY A 76 -0.28 8.73 -12.33
N PRO A 77 -0.30 9.98 -12.82
CA PRO A 77 0.86 10.86 -12.85
C PRO A 77 1.59 10.80 -11.51
N ALA A 78 2.87 10.43 -11.58
CA ALA A 78 3.75 10.35 -10.43
C ALA A 78 3.54 11.62 -9.61
N ARG A 79 2.96 11.50 -8.41
CA ARG A 79 2.83 12.66 -7.53
C ARG A 79 4.23 13.19 -7.32
N ASP A 80 4.49 14.36 -7.89
CA ASP A 80 5.81 14.94 -8.12
C ASP A 80 6.77 14.62 -6.98
N ALA A 81 7.85 13.91 -7.33
CA ALA A 81 8.95 13.64 -6.42
C ALA A 81 9.67 14.92 -5.97
N GLU A 82 9.37 16.06 -6.59
CA GLU A 82 9.97 17.38 -6.34
C GLU A 82 9.30 18.23 -5.25
N ALA A 83 8.22 17.77 -4.61
CA ALA A 83 7.68 18.50 -3.47
C ALA A 83 8.66 18.39 -2.30
N LYS A 84 9.60 19.34 -2.17
CA LYS A 84 10.60 19.49 -1.07
C LYS A 84 10.08 18.85 0.20
N LYS A 85 10.48 17.59 0.46
CA LYS A 85 9.84 16.75 1.48
C LYS A 85 9.96 17.46 2.82
N ARG A 86 8.83 17.89 3.37
CA ARG A 86 8.75 18.45 4.73
C ARG A 86 8.27 17.35 5.67
N GLY A 87 9.10 16.99 6.64
CA GLY A 87 8.72 16.06 7.70
C GLY A 87 8.53 16.74 9.04
N ARG A 88 7.99 16.00 10.01
CA ARG A 88 7.88 16.49 11.39
C ARG A 88 9.25 16.51 12.05
N CYS A 89 9.49 17.53 12.85
CA CYS A 89 10.73 17.64 13.60
C CYS A 89 10.83 16.54 14.66
N GLY A 90 11.93 15.76 14.64
CA GLY A 90 12.18 14.70 15.63
C GLY A 90 12.59 15.19 17.02
N LEU A 91 12.95 16.48 17.14
CA LEU A 91 13.34 17.12 18.41
C LEU A 91 12.20 17.90 19.06
N CYS A 92 11.10 18.11 18.33
CA CYS A 92 9.92 18.75 18.89
C CYS A 92 9.09 17.76 19.70
N HIS A 93 8.54 18.22 20.82
CA HIS A 93 7.46 17.51 21.48
C HIS A 93 6.30 17.24 20.49
N TRP A 94 5.68 16.07 20.56
CA TRP A 94 4.70 15.62 19.57
C TRP A 94 3.53 16.61 19.37
N LYS A 95 3.11 17.29 20.44
CA LYS A 95 2.05 18.33 20.40
C LYS A 95 2.42 19.56 19.57
N ALA A 96 3.71 19.90 19.46
CA ALA A 96 4.15 21.06 18.70
C ALA A 96 4.05 20.87 17.19
N ASN A 97 4.11 19.61 16.71
CA ASN A 97 3.93 19.19 15.32
C ASN A 97 4.67 20.06 14.26
N LYS A 98 5.80 20.67 14.65
CA LYS A 98 6.54 21.60 13.79
C LYS A 98 7.16 20.82 12.63
N LYS A 99 7.05 21.39 11.42
CA LYS A 99 7.59 20.80 10.19
C LYS A 99 8.94 21.42 9.82
N GLY A 100 9.79 20.61 9.20
CA GLY A 100 11.14 20.97 8.79
C GLY A 100 11.50 20.39 7.43
N THR A 101 12.39 21.07 6.70
CA THR A 101 12.97 20.59 5.43
C THR A 101 14.35 19.99 5.63
N THR A 102 15.08 20.41 6.67
CA THR A 102 16.43 19.93 6.95
C THR A 102 16.36 18.54 7.58
N LYS A 103 17.19 17.61 7.08
CA LYS A 103 17.25 16.23 7.54
C LYS A 103 18.71 15.84 7.77
N CYS A 104 19.01 15.22 8.91
CA CYS A 104 20.33 14.62 9.15
C CYS A 104 20.46 13.33 8.33
N HIS A 105 21.56 13.17 7.59
CA HIS A 105 21.82 11.96 6.78
C HIS A 105 21.96 10.70 7.63
N LYS A 106 22.52 10.79 8.84
CA LYS A 106 22.74 9.65 9.74
C LYS A 106 21.52 9.30 10.61
N ARG A 107 20.84 10.30 11.19
CA ARG A 107 19.70 10.09 12.13
C ARG A 107 18.32 10.04 11.47
N CYS A 108 18.22 10.24 10.15
CA CYS A 108 16.99 10.14 9.35
C CYS A 108 15.77 11.00 9.78
N ASN A 109 15.88 11.85 10.79
CA ASN A 109 14.81 12.72 11.26
C ASN A 109 14.90 14.14 10.68
N PHE A 110 13.73 14.77 10.48
CA PHE A 110 13.65 16.17 10.05
C PHE A 110 13.81 17.12 11.23
N SER A 111 14.19 18.37 10.94
CA SER A 111 14.40 19.42 11.94
C SER A 111 13.72 20.73 11.54
N CYS A 112 12.93 21.31 12.45
CA CYS A 112 12.31 22.62 12.25
C CYS A 112 13.37 23.74 12.35
N LYS A 113 12.99 24.97 11.99
CA LYS A 113 13.88 26.15 12.05
C LYS A 113 14.52 26.34 13.44
N ASP A 114 13.76 26.12 14.51
CA ASP A 114 14.24 26.28 15.90
C ASP A 114 15.27 25.21 16.30
N HIS A 115 15.21 24.04 15.65
CA HIS A 115 16.03 22.89 16.00
C HIS A 115 17.09 22.59 14.95
N VAL A 116 17.20 23.39 13.89
CA VAL A 116 18.18 23.18 12.82
C VAL A 116 19.60 23.29 13.37
N ALA A 117 19.89 24.33 14.16
CA ALA A 117 21.21 24.53 14.78
C ALA A 117 21.59 23.37 15.72
N LYS A 118 20.66 22.93 16.59
CA LYS A 118 20.86 21.76 17.47
C LYS A 118 21.12 20.48 16.67
N THR A 119 20.47 20.32 15.53
CA THR A 119 20.64 19.14 14.66
C THR A 119 21.99 19.17 13.96
N VAL A 120 22.47 20.34 13.52
CA VAL A 120 23.80 20.50 12.93
C VAL A 120 24.88 20.15 13.96
N VAL A 121 24.78 20.65 15.19
CA VAL A 121 25.72 20.32 16.27
C VAL A 121 25.71 18.83 16.60
N LEU A 122 24.52 18.22 16.72
CA LEU A 122 24.40 16.78 16.95
C LEU A 122 24.92 15.95 15.77
N CYS A 123 24.85 16.47 14.54
CA CYS A 123 25.37 15.82 13.33
C CYS A 123 26.90 15.93 13.24
N ASN A 124 27.49 17.05 13.64
CA ASN A 124 28.96 17.19 13.75
C ASN A 124 29.53 16.16 14.73
N ASN A 125 28.81 15.89 15.84
CA ASN A 125 29.18 14.83 16.78
C ASN A 125 28.87 13.41 16.26
N CYS A 126 28.15 13.25 15.15
CA CYS A 126 27.93 11.95 14.53
C CYS A 126 29.13 11.51 13.67
N ASP A 127 30.04 12.42 13.31
CA ASP A 127 31.31 12.09 12.62
C ASP A 127 32.47 11.84 13.59
N ALA A 128 32.35 12.27 14.86
CA ALA A 128 33.38 12.10 15.88
C ALA A 128 33.31 10.77 16.67
N LEU A 129 32.38 9.87 16.32
CA LEU A 129 32.13 8.58 16.98
C LEU A 129 32.37 7.38 16.05
N SER A 130 33.11 7.56 14.96
CA SER A 130 33.58 6.48 14.09
C SER A 130 34.99 6.04 14.46
#